data_AF-A0A5P0ZL60-F1
#
_entry.id   AF-A0A5P0ZL60-F1
#
_cell.length_a   1.000
_cell.length_b   1.000
_cell.length_c   1.000
_cell.angle_alpha   90.00
_cell.angle_beta   90.00
_cell.angle_gamma   90.00
#
_symmetry.space_group_name_H-M   'P 1'
#
loop_
_entity.id
_entity.type
_entity.pdbx_description
1 polymer ?
#
loop_
_entity_poly.entity_id
_entity_poly.type
_entity_poly.pdbx_seq_one_letter_code
_entity_poly.pdbx_strand_id
1 'polypeptide(L)'
;MNNEIKYIMDELNVVYGFYQDKFSQKRIKSYILSMPEGSHIVKVESGNISVYDQEIVLPIAQFNDQTDSISLLQVNHSTVKNRKSTDIAEDAKRITDLVNRLIILVSPK
;
A
#
# COMPACT_ATOMS: atom_id res chain seq x y z
N MET A 1 19.86 -9.31 -3.05
CA MET A 1 18.47 -8.91 -2.73
C MET A 1 17.77 -10.15 -2.20
N ASN A 2 17.21 -10.11 -0.99
CA ASN A 2 16.54 -11.28 -0.39
C ASN A 2 15.42 -11.76 -1.34
N ASN A 3 15.31 -13.08 -1.61
CA ASN A 3 14.32 -13.63 -2.55
C ASN A 3 12.89 -13.20 -2.18
N GLU A 4 12.63 -13.06 -0.88
CA GLU A 4 11.38 -12.57 -0.30
C GLU A 4 11.06 -11.12 -0.71
N ILE A 5 12.04 -10.22 -0.65
CA ILE A 5 11.87 -8.80 -1.04
C ILE A 5 11.54 -8.71 -2.53
N LYS A 6 12.23 -9.49 -3.36
CA LYS A 6 11.94 -9.53 -4.80
C LYS A 6 10.51 -10.00 -5.07
N TYR A 7 10.11 -11.10 -4.44
CA TYR A 7 8.74 -11.63 -4.54
C TYR A 7 7.69 -10.57 -4.16
N ILE A 8 7.87 -9.91 -3.01
CA ILE A 8 6.95 -8.88 -2.55
C ILE A 8 6.84 -7.73 -3.57
N MET A 9 7.97 -7.26 -4.10
CA MET A 9 7.96 -6.17 -5.07
C MET A 9 7.31 -6.57 -6.39
N ASP A 10 7.51 -7.80 -6.87
CA ASP A 10 6.87 -8.31 -8.08
C ASP A 10 5.35 -8.40 -7.90
N GLU A 11 4.89 -8.89 -6.76
CA GLU A 11 3.46 -8.97 -6.41
C GLU A 11 2.80 -7.59 -6.31
N LEU A 12 3.47 -6.63 -5.65
CA LEU A 12 3.01 -5.24 -5.61
C LEU A 12 2.96 -4.63 -7.01
N ASN A 13 3.93 -4.94 -7.89
CA ASN A 13 3.91 -4.44 -9.28
C ASN A 13 2.67 -4.94 -10.05
N VAL A 14 2.24 -6.19 -9.82
CA VAL A 14 1.03 -6.74 -10.45
C VAL A 14 -0.21 -5.99 -9.98
N VAL A 15 -0.38 -5.84 -8.67
CA VAL A 15 -1.56 -5.16 -8.11
C VAL A 15 -1.59 -3.68 -8.54
N TYR A 16 -0.50 -2.94 -8.34
CA TYR A 16 -0.44 -1.53 -8.75
C TYR A 16 -0.56 -1.32 -10.25
N GLY A 17 -0.08 -2.28 -11.06
CA GLY A 17 -0.25 -2.28 -12.51
C GLY A 17 -1.72 -2.33 -12.90
N PHE A 18 -2.52 -3.16 -12.24
CA PHE A 18 -3.97 -3.24 -12.46
C PHE A 18 -4.67 -1.91 -12.16
N TYR A 19 -4.37 -1.29 -11.01
CA TYR A 19 -4.98 -0.01 -10.61
C TYR A 19 -4.42 1.20 -11.36
N GLN A 20 -3.37 0.99 -12.18
CA GLN A 20 -2.58 2.05 -12.82
C GLN A 20 -1.98 3.05 -11.82
N ASP A 21 -1.82 2.64 -10.56
CA ASP A 21 -1.36 3.48 -9.46
C ASP A 21 0.17 3.40 -9.33
N LYS A 22 0.84 4.10 -10.24
CA LYS A 22 2.30 4.25 -10.22
C LYS A 22 2.79 5.11 -9.04
N PHE A 23 1.91 5.90 -8.43
CA PHE A 23 2.29 6.87 -7.41
C PHE A 23 2.47 6.19 -6.05
N SER A 24 1.50 5.40 -5.61
CA SER A 24 1.62 4.65 -4.35
C SER A 24 2.73 3.60 -4.42
N GLN A 25 2.90 2.97 -5.58
CA GLN A 25 4.03 2.06 -5.83
C GLN A 25 5.39 2.74 -5.63
N LYS A 26 5.56 3.98 -6.12
CA LYS A 26 6.79 4.76 -5.89
C LYS A 26 6.96 5.12 -4.42
N ARG A 27 5.86 5.47 -3.73
CA ARG A 27 5.90 5.78 -2.29
C ARG A 27 6.41 4.62 -1.45
N ILE A 28 5.97 3.40 -1.71
CA ILE A 28 6.48 2.21 -1.00
C ILE A 28 8.01 2.09 -1.17
N LYS A 29 8.52 2.28 -2.38
CA LYS A 29 9.97 2.25 -2.61
C LYS A 29 10.67 3.36 -1.81
N SER A 30 10.18 4.59 -1.87
CA SER A 30 10.81 5.73 -1.21
C SER A 30 10.75 5.68 0.32
N TYR A 31 9.61 5.29 0.90
CA TYR A 31 9.39 5.36 2.35
C TYR A 31 9.74 4.07 3.10
N ILE A 32 9.98 2.96 2.40
CA ILE A 32 10.32 1.67 3.01
C ILE A 32 11.70 1.21 2.56
N LEU A 33 11.94 1.13 1.25
CA LEU A 33 13.22 0.60 0.75
C LEU A 33 14.39 1.58 0.90
N SER A 34 14.14 2.89 0.74
CA SER A 34 15.21 3.89 0.82
C SER A 34 15.54 4.32 2.25
N MET A 35 14.78 3.87 3.26
CA MET A 35 14.97 4.19 4.69
C MET A 35 15.45 5.63 4.93
N PRO A 36 14.66 6.65 4.53
CA PRO A 36 15.05 8.03 4.75
C PRO A 36 15.28 8.28 6.25
N GLU A 37 16.29 9.08 6.61
CA GLU A 37 16.58 9.43 8.02
C GLU A 37 15.41 10.14 8.73
N GLY A 38 14.37 10.55 7.99
CA GLY A 38 13.15 11.17 8.50
C GLY A 38 11.93 10.25 8.48
N SER A 39 10.83 10.75 7.91
CA SER A 39 9.54 10.06 7.88
C SER A 39 9.61 8.74 7.10
N HIS A 40 9.24 7.64 7.74
CA HIS A 40 9.14 6.33 7.10
C HIS A 40 7.90 5.57 7.58
N ILE A 41 7.43 4.64 6.76
CA ILE A 41 6.24 3.84 7.07
C ILE A 41 6.64 2.76 8.08
N VAL A 42 5.95 2.74 9.22
CA VAL A 42 6.18 1.76 10.30
C VAL A 42 5.13 0.66 10.33
N LYS A 43 3.93 0.94 9.80
CA LYS A 43 2.81 0.01 9.80
C LYS A 43 1.84 0.33 8.69
N VAL A 44 1.17 -0.68 8.17
CA VAL A 44 0.01 -0.53 7.29
C VAL A 44 -1.18 -1.27 7.88
N GLU A 45 -2.35 -0.64 7.88
CA GLU A 45 -3.62 -1.21 8.35
C GLU A 45 -4.70 -1.07 7.29
N SER A 46 -5.77 -1.86 7.37
CA SER A 46 -6.94 -1.65 6.51
C SER A 46 -7.86 -0.60 7.13
N GLY A 47 -8.32 0.37 6.34
CA GLY A 47 -9.23 1.42 6.79
C GLY A 47 -10.35 1.67 5.78
N ASN A 48 -11.54 1.99 6.29
CA ASN A 48 -12.67 2.41 5.46
C ASN A 48 -12.48 3.87 5.05
N ILE A 49 -12.50 4.14 3.75
CA ILE A 49 -12.45 5.49 3.18
C ILE A 49 -13.68 5.68 2.31
N SER A 50 -14.36 6.82 2.49
CA SER A 50 -15.40 7.26 1.57
C SER A 50 -14.77 7.84 0.30
N VAL A 51 -15.02 7.19 -0.83
CA VAL A 51 -14.52 7.57 -2.16
C VAL A 51 -15.66 7.45 -3.17
N TYR A 52 -15.96 8.54 -3.90
CA TYR A 52 -17.04 8.60 -4.89
C TYR A 52 -18.40 8.09 -4.35
N ASP A 53 -18.79 8.56 -3.17
CA ASP A 53 -20.05 8.18 -2.48
C ASP A 53 -20.15 6.69 -2.11
N GLN A 54 -19.02 5.98 -2.07
CA GLN A 54 -18.93 4.59 -1.62
C GLN A 54 -17.89 4.46 -0.51
N GLU A 55 -18.20 3.67 0.52
CA GLU A 55 -17.20 3.25 1.50
C GLU A 55 -16.43 2.04 0.97
N ILE A 56 -15.11 2.19 0.87
CA ILE A 56 -14.21 1.14 0.41
C ILE A 56 -13.07 0.93 1.40
N VAL A 57 -12.60 -0.30 1.51
CA VAL A 57 -11.45 -0.66 2.34
C VAL A 57 -10.18 -0.40 1.57
N LEU A 58 -9.27 0.39 2.12
CA LEU A 58 -7.98 0.73 1.54
C LEU A 58 -6.82 0.48 2.53
N PRO A 59 -5.59 0.23 2.02
CA PRO A 59 -4.40 0.06 2.85
C PRO A 59 -3.89 1.43 3.32
N ILE A 60 -3.86 1.67 4.62
CA ILE A 60 -3.50 2.95 5.25
C ILE A 60 -2.14 2.83 5.94
N ALA A 61 -1.17 3.61 5.50
CA ALA A 61 0.16 3.70 6.09
C ALA A 61 0.21 4.66 7.27
N GLN A 62 0.86 4.22 8.34
CA GLN A 62 1.23 5.00 9.51
C GLN A 62 2.72 5.31 9.47
N PHE A 63 3.08 6.53 9.83
CA PHE A 63 4.46 7.02 9.85
C PHE A 63 5.03 7.08 11.26
N ASN A 64 6.35 6.91 11.38
CA ASN A 64 7.07 7.03 12.66
C ASN A 64 6.96 8.41 13.31
N ASP A 65 6.80 9.46 12.51
CA ASP A 65 6.83 10.87 12.93
C ASP A 65 5.45 11.46 13.19
N GLN A 66 4.42 10.60 13.30
CA GLN A 66 3.02 11.00 13.52
C GLN A 66 2.46 11.90 12.41
N THR A 67 3.07 11.92 11.23
CA THR A 67 2.45 12.52 10.04
C THR A 67 1.13 11.83 9.72
N ASP A 68 0.21 12.59 9.12
CA ASP A 68 -1.08 12.09 8.68
C ASP A 68 -0.96 10.76 7.93
N SER A 69 -1.83 9.83 8.29
CA SER A 69 -1.87 8.52 7.67
C SER A 69 -2.33 8.64 6.22
N ILE A 70 -1.71 7.89 5.31
CA ILE A 70 -2.00 7.97 3.88
C ILE A 70 -2.49 6.63 3.34
N SER A 71 -3.42 6.65 2.39
CA SER A 71 -3.72 5.45 1.59
C SER A 71 -2.52 5.11 0.70
N LEU A 72 -2.18 3.82 0.66
CA LEU A 72 -1.22 3.20 -0.26
C LEU A 72 -1.90 2.58 -1.49
N LEU A 73 -3.15 2.90 -1.75
CA LEU A 73 -3.83 2.55 -2.99
C LEU A 73 -4.74 3.70 -3.43
N GLN A 74 -4.50 4.19 -4.64
CA GLN A 74 -5.39 5.11 -5.32
C GLN A 74 -6.32 4.32 -6.24
N VAL A 75 -7.61 4.51 -6.03
CA VAL A 75 -8.65 3.99 -6.92
C VAL A 75 -9.26 5.15 -7.69
N ASN A 76 -9.52 4.94 -8.99
CA ASN A 76 -10.20 5.93 -9.81
C ASN A 76 -11.69 5.63 -9.90
N HIS A 77 -12.47 6.60 -10.37
CA HIS A 77 -13.92 6.49 -10.48
C HIS A 77 -14.38 5.28 -11.30
N SER A 78 -13.67 4.95 -12.39
CA SER A 78 -13.99 3.79 -13.21
C SER A 78 -13.77 2.47 -12.46
N THR A 79 -12.71 2.36 -11.66
CA THR A 79 -12.42 1.16 -10.85
C THR A 79 -13.49 0.98 -9.77
N VAL A 80 -13.83 2.05 -9.04
CA VAL A 80 -14.85 2.01 -7.97
C VAL A 80 -16.22 1.65 -8.54
N LYS A 81 -16.57 2.16 -9.73
CA LYS A 81 -17.86 1.88 -10.36
C LYS A 81 -18.00 0.47 -10.94
N ASN A 82 -16.92 -0.07 -11.50
CA ASN A 82 -16.98 -1.31 -12.30
C ASN A 82 -16.52 -2.56 -11.54
N ARG A 83 -15.91 -2.41 -10.36
CA ARG A 83 -15.39 -3.52 -9.57
C ARG A 83 -16.19 -3.66 -8.27
N LYS A 84 -16.32 -4.89 -7.78
CA LYS A 84 -16.98 -5.12 -6.50
C LYS A 84 -16.11 -4.56 -5.38
N SER A 85 -16.74 -3.93 -4.38
CA SER A 85 -16.04 -3.43 -3.20
C SER A 85 -15.29 -4.53 -2.46
N THR A 86 -15.80 -5.77 -2.49
CA THR A 86 -15.13 -6.96 -1.96
C THR A 86 -13.78 -7.24 -2.63
N ASP A 87 -13.70 -7.11 -3.96
CA ASP A 87 -12.47 -7.41 -4.69
C ASP A 87 -11.41 -6.31 -4.44
N ILE A 88 -11.87 -5.07 -4.29
CA ILE A 88 -11.01 -3.94 -3.88
C ILE A 88 -10.48 -4.16 -2.46
N ALA A 89 -11.34 -4.63 -1.54
CA ALA A 89 -10.95 -4.93 -0.17
C ALA A 89 -9.94 -6.09 -0.08
N GLU A 90 -10.09 -7.12 -0.91
CA GLU A 90 -9.12 -8.22 -1.01
C GLU A 90 -7.75 -7.76 -1.53
N ASP A 91 -7.74 -6.93 -2.57
CA ASP A 91 -6.50 -6.34 -3.09
C ASP A 91 -5.86 -5.40 -2.05
N ALA A 92 -6.65 -4.59 -1.35
CA ALA A 92 -6.19 -3.73 -0.27
C ALA A 92 -5.53 -4.54 0.85
N LYS A 93 -6.17 -5.64 1.27
CA LYS A 93 -5.61 -6.55 2.27
C LYS A 93 -4.29 -7.17 1.79
N ARG A 94 -4.23 -7.61 0.53
CA ARG A 94 -3.00 -8.15 -0.06
C ARG A 94 -1.86 -7.13 -0.04
N ILE A 95 -2.14 -5.87 -0.37
CA ILE A 95 -1.15 -4.79 -0.26
C ILE A 95 -0.71 -4.62 1.19
N THR A 96 -1.64 -4.54 2.15
CA THR A 96 -1.33 -4.42 3.58
C THR A 96 -0.38 -5.53 4.06
N ASP A 97 -0.68 -6.79 3.73
CA ASP A 97 0.12 -7.95 4.14
C ASP A 97 1.53 -7.91 3.53
N LEU A 98 1.61 -7.61 2.22
CA LEU A 98 2.89 -7.52 1.50
C LEU A 98 3.76 -6.38 2.03
N VAL A 99 3.19 -5.20 2.27
CA VAL A 99 3.93 -4.04 2.74
C VAL A 99 4.38 -4.22 4.18
N ASN A 100 3.55 -4.77 5.07
CA ASN A 100 3.97 -5.08 6.45
C ASN A 100 5.11 -6.11 6.49
N ARG A 101 5.05 -7.15 5.65
CA ARG A 101 6.17 -8.10 5.48
C ARG A 101 7.43 -7.39 4.99
N LEU A 102 7.29 -6.47 4.03
CA LEU A 102 8.42 -5.71 3.51
C LEU A 102 9.09 -4.88 4.60
N ILE A 103 8.31 -4.15 5.41
CA ILE A 103 8.80 -3.35 6.53
C ILE A 103 9.66 -4.21 7.46
N ILE A 104 9.15 -5.37 7.90
CA ILE A 104 9.87 -6.29 8.78
C ILE A 104 11.20 -6.75 8.17
N LEU A 105 11.23 -7.01 6.86
CA LEU A 105 12.42 -7.52 6.17
C LEU A 105 13.51 -6.45 6.00
N VAL A 106 13.13 -5.18 5.91
CA VAL A 106 14.09 -4.08 5.72
C VAL A 106 14.51 -3.45 7.04
N SER A 107 13.66 -3.47 8.08
CA SER A 107 13.97 -2.89 9.39
C SER A 107 15.31 -3.38 9.94
N PRO A 108 16.14 -2.49 10.52
CA PRO A 108 17.39 -2.90 11.16
C PRO A 108 17.08 -3.84 12.34
N LYS A 109 17.90 -4.89 12.50
CA LYS A 109 17.85 -5.76 13.68
C LYS A 109 18.58 -5.17 14.87
#